data_AF-A0A6A4SRJ2-F1
#
_entry.id   AF-A0A6A4SRJ2-F1
#
_cell.length_a   1.000
_cell.length_b   1.000
_cell.length_c   1.000
_cell.angle_alpha   90.00
_cell.angle_beta   90.00
_cell.angle_gamma   90.00
#
_symmetry.space_group_name_H-M   'P 1'
#
loop_
_entity.id
_entity.type
_entity.pdbx_description
1 polymer ?
#
loop_
_entity_poly.entity_id
_entity_poly.type
_entity_poly.pdbx_seq_one_letter_code
_entity_poly.pdbx_strand_id
1 'polypeptide(L)'
;MYVMGQRDVTQTKDDVWLVAAHLVVCYGSFCGWKTDTLKPIAAEERRIEEEEKKVEPSGSNETTLGHGNGSALKTSRLFILHLRMDYQLIALAMLLMAFIEQSLASCVVDSFTVKQDFDPVRYAGKWYALQKKDPEGLFLQDNISAEYTVGDDGAMVASSRGRVTLFGFWVVCADMAAQYSVPDPVTPGKMFMNYQGLASYLSSGGDNYWVIDTDYDNYAITYACRTLKEDGSCEDGYAIVFSRNPRGFSPATQRVVRQKQEEICMAGQFQPVLQSVSKITVIKNVMPILVSSRT
;
A
#
# COMPACT_ATOMS: atom_id res chain seq x y z
N MET A 1 -55.16 -11.38 -33.47
CA MET A 1 -56.47 -11.29 -32.81
C MET A 1 -56.38 -11.93 -31.44
N TYR A 2 -55.96 -11.16 -30.43
CA TYR A 2 -56.53 -11.11 -29.08
C TYR A 2 -55.85 -9.92 -28.38
N VAL A 3 -56.65 -9.25 -27.57
CA VAL A 3 -56.60 -7.81 -27.27
C VAL A 3 -56.65 -7.65 -25.75
N MET A 4 -55.88 -6.66 -25.26
CA MET A 4 -56.04 -5.85 -24.04
C MET A 4 -55.91 -6.47 -22.64
N GLY A 5 -55.17 -5.73 -21.81
CA GLY A 5 -55.22 -5.77 -20.35
C GLY A 5 -54.32 -4.71 -19.71
N GLN A 6 -54.55 -3.43 -20.02
CA GLN A 6 -53.95 -2.28 -19.33
C GLN A 6 -54.93 -1.78 -18.24
N ARG A 7 -54.41 -1.47 -17.04
CA ARG A 7 -54.92 -0.57 -15.97
C ARG A 7 -54.06 -0.85 -14.70
N ASP A 8 -53.67 0.07 -13.84
CA ASP A 8 -53.82 1.52 -13.74
C ASP A 8 -52.70 2.02 -12.81
N VAL A 9 -52.23 3.23 -13.07
CA VAL A 9 -51.35 3.99 -12.17
C VAL A 9 -52.20 4.58 -11.05
N THR A 10 -51.83 4.34 -9.79
CA THR A 10 -52.21 5.21 -8.68
C THR A 10 -50.99 5.51 -7.83
N GLN A 11 -50.80 6.80 -7.59
CA GLN A 11 -49.69 7.43 -6.89
C GLN A 11 -50.19 7.89 -5.51
N THR A 12 -49.56 7.42 -4.44
CA THR A 12 -49.60 7.98 -3.07
C THR A 12 -48.30 7.56 -2.40
N LYS A 13 -47.31 8.46 -2.30
CA LYS A 13 -46.97 9.31 -1.13
C LYS A 13 -46.38 8.53 0.05
N ASP A 14 -45.11 8.87 0.32
CA ASP A 14 -44.40 8.86 1.59
C ASP A 14 -44.42 7.58 2.43
N ASP A 15 -43.29 6.86 2.44
CA ASP A 15 -42.75 6.28 3.68
C ASP A 15 -41.29 5.85 3.49
N VAL A 16 -40.41 6.58 4.18
CA VAL A 16 -39.00 6.24 4.41
C VAL A 16 -38.96 5.13 5.45
N TRP A 17 -38.48 3.94 5.07
CA TRP A 17 -38.06 2.92 6.03
C TRP A 17 -36.66 2.44 5.70
N LEU A 18 -35.69 2.86 6.52
CA LEU A 18 -34.41 2.20 6.69
C LEU A 18 -34.68 0.74 7.10
N VAL A 19 -34.22 -0.23 6.29
CA VAL A 19 -34.04 -1.59 6.77
C VAL A 19 -32.58 -1.76 7.16
N ALA A 20 -32.32 -1.62 8.45
CA ALA A 20 -31.07 -2.01 9.07
C ALA A 20 -30.94 -3.54 9.04
N ALA A 21 -29.85 -4.04 8.45
CA ALA A 21 -29.46 -5.44 8.58
C ALA A 21 -28.84 -5.66 9.97
N HIS A 22 -29.59 -6.30 10.87
CA HIS A 22 -29.06 -6.81 12.12
C HIS A 22 -28.30 -8.11 11.87
N LEU A 23 -27.00 -8.12 12.11
CA LEU A 23 -26.23 -9.36 12.30
C LEU A 23 -26.48 -9.86 13.73
N VAL A 24 -27.16 -10.99 13.85
CA VAL A 24 -27.24 -11.77 15.09
C VAL A 24 -26.02 -12.68 15.14
N VAL A 25 -25.15 -12.49 16.14
CA VAL A 25 -24.12 -13.47 16.50
C VAL A 25 -24.44 -13.98 17.90
N CYS A 26 -24.88 -15.23 17.98
CA CYS A 26 -25.09 -15.94 19.24
C CYS A 26 -23.81 -16.71 19.62
N TYR A 27 -23.28 -16.45 20.81
CA TYR A 27 -22.47 -17.41 21.57
C TYR A 27 -23.15 -17.69 22.92
N GLY A 28 -23.01 -18.92 23.41
CA GLY A 28 -23.79 -19.51 24.49
C GLY A 28 -23.97 -18.66 25.76
N SER A 29 -25.19 -18.78 26.29
CA SER A 29 -25.69 -18.51 27.65
C SER A 29 -24.85 -17.61 28.57
N PHE A 30 -24.80 -16.30 28.30
CA PHE A 30 -24.81 -15.20 29.30
C PHE A 30 -24.80 -13.85 28.55
N CYS A 31 -25.93 -13.13 28.54
CA CYS A 31 -26.02 -11.76 28.00
C CYS A 31 -25.86 -10.75 29.14
N GLY A 32 -24.71 -10.06 29.19
CA GLY A 32 -24.46 -8.91 30.05
C GLY A 32 -23.91 -7.76 29.22
N TRP A 33 -24.44 -6.55 29.43
CA TRP A 33 -24.02 -5.33 28.75
C TRP A 33 -22.69 -4.87 29.32
N LYS A 34 -21.68 -4.69 28.47
CA LYS A 34 -20.46 -3.97 28.84
C LYS A 34 -20.24 -2.81 27.86
N THR A 35 -20.49 -1.61 28.35
CA THR A 35 -20.18 -0.34 27.69
C THR A 35 -18.71 -0.03 27.91
N ASP A 36 -17.84 -0.48 27.01
CA ASP A 36 -16.46 0.00 26.99
C ASP A 36 -16.43 1.39 26.35
N THR A 37 -16.36 2.39 27.23
CA THR A 37 -16.15 3.79 26.90
C THR A 37 -14.75 3.98 26.35
N LEU A 38 -14.66 4.50 25.14
CA LEU A 38 -13.45 5.03 24.53
C LEU A 38 -12.83 6.07 25.48
N LYS A 39 -11.64 5.77 26.02
CA LYS A 39 -10.81 6.77 26.70
C LYS A 39 -10.24 7.74 25.64
N PRO A 40 -10.42 9.06 25.79
CA PRO A 40 -9.76 10.02 24.91
C PRO A 40 -8.24 10.01 25.17
N ILE A 41 -7.48 9.94 24.07
CA ILE A 41 -6.04 10.10 23.98
C ILE A 41 -5.74 11.60 24.18
N ALA A 42 -5.85 12.07 25.42
CA ALA A 42 -5.53 13.45 25.82
C ALA A 42 -4.89 13.52 27.22
N ALA A 43 -4.44 12.37 27.74
CA ALA A 43 -3.86 12.25 29.08
C ALA A 43 -2.39 11.79 29.10
N GLU A 44 -1.78 11.51 27.93
CA GLU A 44 -0.39 11.05 27.85
C GLU A 44 0.60 12.18 27.51
N GLU A 45 0.14 13.32 26.96
CA GLU A 45 1.00 14.47 26.66
C GLU A 45 1.40 15.27 27.91
N ARG A 46 0.70 15.13 29.04
CA ARG A 46 1.08 15.80 30.31
C ARG A 46 2.12 15.06 31.14
N ARG A 47 2.47 13.83 30.77
CA ARG A 47 3.46 13.05 31.54
C ARG A 47 4.90 13.25 31.05
N ILE A 48 5.08 13.83 29.87
CA ILE A 48 6.41 14.12 29.28
C ILE A 48 6.92 15.51 29.70
N GLU A 49 6.04 16.47 29.99
CA GLU A 49 6.45 17.82 30.47
C GLU A 49 6.88 17.86 31.95
N GLU A 50 6.60 16.83 32.75
CA GLU A 50 7.00 16.79 34.18
C GLU A 50 8.37 16.12 34.42
N GLU A 51 8.94 15.40 33.45
CA GLU A 51 10.31 14.84 33.57
C GLU A 51 11.42 15.78 33.09
N GLU A 52 11.13 16.81 32.28
CA GLU A 52 12.13 17.81 31.88
C GLU A 52 12.40 18.89 32.95
N LYS A 53 11.60 18.96 34.01
CA LYS A 53 11.75 20.01 35.05
C LYS A 53 12.59 19.60 36.27
N LYS A 54 13.25 18.44 36.25
CA LYS A 54 13.97 17.89 37.42
C LYS A 54 15.49 17.76 37.28
N VAL A 55 16.12 18.47 36.35
CA VAL A 55 17.59 18.51 36.23
C VAL A 55 18.09 19.95 36.31
N GLU A 56 18.12 20.52 37.53
CA GLU A 56 19.04 21.61 37.87
C GLU A 56 20.28 21.02 38.56
N PRO A 57 21.50 21.47 38.22
CA PRO A 57 22.71 21.03 38.91
C PRO A 57 22.91 21.83 40.19
N SER A 58 23.09 21.09 41.29
CA SER A 58 23.52 21.59 42.60
C SER A 58 24.81 22.39 42.51
N GLY A 59 24.80 23.57 43.12
CA GLY A 59 25.97 24.43 43.31
C GLY A 59 27.10 23.74 44.08
N SER A 60 28.34 24.09 43.71
CA SER A 60 29.54 23.77 44.48
C SER A 60 30.12 25.07 45.04
N ASN A 61 30.46 25.00 46.33
CA ASN A 61 30.89 26.11 47.17
C ASN A 61 32.25 26.70 46.75
N GLU A 62 32.38 28.00 46.96
CA GLU A 62 33.66 28.72 47.01
C GLU A 62 34.59 28.14 48.08
N THR A 63 35.88 28.02 47.75
CA THR A 63 36.97 28.15 48.71
C THR A 63 38.14 28.87 48.05
N THR A 64 38.79 29.71 48.85
CA THR A 64 39.62 30.87 48.53
C THR A 64 41.05 30.57 48.06
N LEU A 65 41.54 31.52 47.25
CA LEU A 65 42.92 32.03 47.06
C LEU A 65 44.11 31.06 46.81
N GLY A 66 44.71 31.23 45.64
CA GLY A 66 46.11 30.91 45.37
C GLY A 66 46.60 31.63 44.10
N HIS A 67 47.63 32.47 44.25
CA HIS A 67 48.28 33.29 43.22
C HIS A 67 48.76 32.47 42.00
N GLY A 68 48.63 33.03 40.78
CA GLY A 68 49.31 32.49 39.60
C GLY A 68 49.06 33.29 38.32
N ASN A 69 50.11 33.90 37.79
CA ASN A 69 50.19 34.85 36.67
C ASN A 69 49.41 34.50 35.39
N GLY A 70 48.96 35.56 34.71
CA GLY A 70 48.22 35.51 33.45
C GLY A 70 49.02 35.04 32.23
N SER A 71 48.25 34.59 31.23
CA SER A 71 48.49 34.61 29.77
C SER A 71 47.84 33.45 28.99
N ALA A 72 47.09 32.54 29.63
CA ALA A 72 46.51 31.36 28.94
C ALA A 72 44.99 31.43 28.63
N LEU A 73 44.25 32.45 29.08
CA LEU A 73 42.78 32.41 29.07
C LEU A 73 42.10 33.00 27.81
N LYS A 74 42.86 33.62 26.90
CA LYS A 74 42.31 34.23 25.66
C LYS A 74 42.19 33.23 24.49
N THR A 75 42.97 32.17 24.48
CA THR A 75 43.00 31.16 23.41
C THR A 75 41.87 30.13 23.52
N SER A 76 41.44 29.76 24.74
CA SER A 76 40.35 28.77 24.93
C SER A 76 38.95 29.28 24.54
N ARG A 77 38.61 30.55 24.80
CA ARG A 77 37.29 31.09 24.39
C ARG A 77 37.16 31.19 22.87
N LEU A 78 38.24 31.56 22.19
CA LEU A 78 38.27 31.66 20.73
C LEU A 78 38.18 30.26 20.08
N PHE A 79 38.87 29.26 20.63
CA PHE A 79 38.76 27.86 20.19
C PHE A 79 37.35 27.28 20.39
N ILE A 80 36.71 27.50 21.54
CA ILE A 80 35.34 27.02 21.80
C ILE A 80 34.31 27.73 20.92
N LEU A 81 34.48 29.03 20.65
CA LEU A 81 33.64 29.77 19.70
C LEU A 81 33.83 29.27 18.26
N HIS A 82 35.06 28.95 17.84
CA HIS A 82 35.32 28.34 16.53
C HIS A 82 34.68 26.95 16.41
N LEU A 83 34.89 26.04 17.38
CA LEU A 83 34.24 24.72 17.37
C LEU A 83 32.70 24.80 17.37
N ARG A 84 32.11 25.77 18.07
CA ARG A 84 30.66 25.98 18.12
C ARG A 84 30.11 26.56 16.81
N MET A 85 30.87 27.43 16.15
CA MET A 85 30.52 28.01 14.85
C MET A 85 30.62 26.97 13.73
N ASP A 86 31.64 26.10 13.78
CA ASP A 86 31.82 25.00 12.82
C ASP A 86 30.70 23.96 12.93
N TYR A 87 30.25 23.62 14.15
CA TYR A 87 29.15 22.67 14.35
C TYR A 87 27.80 23.21 13.85
N GLN A 88 27.54 24.50 14.05
CA GLN A 88 26.33 25.16 13.54
C GLN A 88 26.35 25.24 12.01
N LEU A 89 27.52 25.50 11.41
CA LEU A 89 27.69 25.53 9.95
C LEU A 89 27.49 24.13 9.33
N ILE A 90 28.03 23.09 9.95
CA ILE A 90 27.85 21.69 9.53
C ILE A 90 26.38 21.27 9.67
N ALA A 91 25.72 21.60 10.78
CA ALA A 91 24.30 21.32 10.96
C ALA A 91 23.41 22.04 9.93
N LEU A 92 23.72 23.30 9.62
CA LEU A 92 23.02 24.08 8.59
C LEU A 92 23.25 23.48 7.19
N ALA A 93 24.48 23.03 6.89
CA ALA A 93 24.81 22.38 5.63
C ALA A 93 24.11 21.02 5.47
N MET A 94 24.05 20.22 6.54
CA MET A 94 23.29 18.95 6.56
C MET A 94 21.79 19.19 6.36
N LEU A 95 21.24 20.23 6.98
CA LEU A 95 19.85 20.64 6.77
C LEU A 95 19.63 21.08 5.32
N LEU A 96 20.53 21.90 4.76
CA LEU A 96 20.45 22.35 3.37
C LEU A 96 20.50 21.16 2.39
N MET A 97 21.38 20.18 2.62
CA MET A 97 21.50 18.98 1.79
C MET A 97 20.25 18.10 1.87
N ALA A 98 19.66 17.93 3.06
CA ALA A 98 18.40 17.21 3.23
C ALA A 98 17.21 17.92 2.53
N PHE A 99 17.19 19.26 2.54
CA PHE A 99 16.20 20.04 1.80
C PHE A 99 16.41 19.92 0.28
N ILE A 100 17.66 19.87 -0.19
CA ILE A 100 17.98 19.69 -1.60
C ILE A 100 17.55 18.30 -2.09
N GLU A 101 17.81 17.23 -1.32
CA GLU A 101 17.35 15.88 -1.64
C GLU A 101 15.81 15.77 -1.75
N GLN A 102 15.07 16.42 -0.84
CA GLN A 102 13.61 16.45 -0.91
C GLN A 102 13.09 17.28 -2.11
N SER A 103 13.83 18.31 -2.52
CA SER A 103 13.49 19.15 -3.68
C SER A 103 13.81 18.50 -5.04
N LEU A 104 14.57 17.40 -5.05
CA LEU A 104 14.97 16.65 -6.24
C LEU A 104 13.99 15.54 -6.63
N ALA A 105 12.96 15.27 -5.81
CA ALA A 105 11.90 14.33 -6.16
C ALA A 105 11.05 14.91 -7.30
N SER A 106 11.47 14.63 -8.53
CA SER A 106 10.74 14.98 -9.73
C SER A 106 9.62 13.97 -9.96
N CYS A 107 8.39 14.46 -10.12
CA CYS A 107 7.26 13.61 -10.52
C CYS A 107 7.19 13.37 -12.03
N VAL A 108 8.27 13.70 -12.76
CA VAL A 108 8.40 13.36 -14.18
C VAL A 108 8.56 11.85 -14.31
N VAL A 109 7.65 11.21 -15.03
CA VAL A 109 7.52 9.74 -15.07
C VAL A 109 8.80 9.07 -15.52
N ASP A 110 9.48 9.61 -16.53
CA ASP A 110 10.72 9.03 -17.06
C ASP A 110 11.88 8.99 -16.05
N SER A 111 11.82 9.84 -15.02
CA SER A 111 12.83 9.88 -13.95
C SER A 111 12.64 8.81 -12.88
N PHE A 112 11.49 8.11 -12.87
CA PHE A 112 11.24 7.06 -11.89
C PHE A 112 12.21 5.88 -12.06
N THR A 113 12.79 5.47 -10.94
CA THR A 113 13.64 4.28 -10.88
C THR A 113 12.78 3.02 -10.90
N VAL A 114 13.27 2.01 -11.61
CA VAL A 114 12.65 0.68 -11.69
C VAL A 114 13.62 -0.37 -11.16
N LYS A 115 13.12 -1.59 -10.96
CA LYS A 115 13.93 -2.72 -10.53
C LYS A 115 15.08 -2.96 -11.50
N GLN A 116 16.30 -2.71 -11.02
CA GLN A 116 17.52 -3.05 -11.74
C GLN A 116 17.66 -4.56 -11.88
N ASP A 117 18.23 -4.99 -13.00
CA ASP A 117 18.46 -6.40 -13.32
C ASP A 117 17.23 -7.28 -13.08
N PHE A 118 16.06 -6.78 -13.51
CA PHE A 118 14.79 -7.47 -13.31
C PHE A 118 14.83 -8.88 -13.92
N ASP A 119 14.78 -9.88 -13.04
CA ASP A 119 14.72 -11.29 -13.41
C ASP A 119 13.25 -11.79 -13.53
N PRO A 120 12.74 -12.05 -14.75
CA PRO A 120 11.37 -12.52 -14.94
C PRO A 120 11.16 -13.93 -14.39
N VAL A 121 12.19 -14.78 -14.33
CA VAL A 121 12.08 -16.16 -13.83
C VAL A 121 11.87 -16.15 -12.33
N ARG A 122 12.58 -15.29 -11.59
CA ARG A 122 12.33 -15.08 -10.15
C ARG A 122 10.99 -14.41 -9.87
N TYR A 123 10.54 -13.55 -10.77
CA TYR A 123 9.25 -12.86 -10.65
C TYR A 123 8.05 -13.79 -10.89
N ALA A 124 8.25 -14.90 -11.60
CA ALA A 124 7.22 -15.87 -11.94
C ALA A 124 6.45 -16.40 -10.71
N GLY A 125 5.28 -16.97 -10.97
CA GLY A 125 4.36 -17.51 -9.98
C GLY A 125 3.27 -16.52 -9.56
N LYS A 126 2.55 -16.90 -8.50
CA LYS A 126 1.37 -16.17 -8.02
C LYS A 126 1.70 -14.92 -7.21
N TRP A 127 0.92 -13.88 -7.46
CA TRP A 127 0.91 -12.61 -6.73
C TRP A 127 -0.53 -12.20 -6.39
N TYR A 128 -0.71 -11.63 -5.20
CA TYR A 128 -1.98 -11.12 -4.70
C TYR A 128 -1.90 -9.61 -4.53
N ALA A 129 -2.78 -8.84 -5.16
CA ALA A 129 -2.78 -7.40 -4.95
C ALA A 129 -3.33 -7.09 -3.56
N LEU A 130 -2.60 -6.31 -2.77
CA LEU A 130 -3.03 -5.88 -1.45
C LEU A 130 -3.33 -4.38 -1.39
N GLN A 131 -2.79 -3.61 -2.31
CA GLN A 131 -3.11 -2.18 -2.48
C GLN A 131 -3.12 -1.83 -3.96
N LYS A 132 -3.93 -0.85 -4.35
CA LYS A 132 -3.94 -0.29 -5.70
C LYS A 132 -4.24 1.20 -5.70
N LYS A 133 -3.72 1.92 -6.69
CA LYS A 133 -4.19 3.25 -7.11
C LYS A 133 -4.91 3.06 -8.43
N ASP A 134 -6.15 3.55 -8.54
CA ASP A 134 -6.97 3.34 -9.73
C ASP A 134 -6.65 4.38 -10.83
N PRO A 135 -6.65 3.96 -12.10
CA PRO A 135 -6.70 4.90 -13.22
C PRO A 135 -8.12 5.45 -13.36
N GLU A 136 -8.31 6.39 -14.29
CA GLU A 136 -9.64 6.76 -14.73
C GLU A 136 -10.34 5.60 -15.45
N GLY A 137 -11.65 5.49 -15.24
CA GLY A 137 -12.50 4.51 -15.90
C GLY A 137 -12.61 3.15 -15.19
N LEU A 138 -12.90 2.11 -15.98
CA LEU A 138 -13.17 0.77 -15.46
C LEU A 138 -11.87 0.07 -15.06
N PHE A 139 -11.81 -0.43 -13.83
CA PHE A 139 -10.67 -1.19 -13.33
C PHE A 139 -11.11 -2.31 -12.38
N LEU A 140 -10.21 -3.26 -12.12
CA LEU A 140 -10.47 -4.34 -11.17
C LEU A 140 -10.67 -3.77 -9.75
N GLN A 141 -11.62 -4.34 -9.00
CA GLN A 141 -12.04 -3.84 -7.69
C GLN A 141 -11.36 -4.59 -6.55
N ASP A 142 -11.54 -5.91 -6.47
CA ASP A 142 -10.96 -6.74 -5.40
C ASP A 142 -10.69 -8.17 -5.87
N ASN A 143 -10.17 -9.01 -4.97
CA ASN A 143 -9.75 -10.38 -5.25
C ASN A 143 -8.78 -10.47 -6.43
N ILE A 144 -7.96 -9.43 -6.57
CA ILE A 144 -7.05 -9.29 -7.70
C ILE A 144 -5.84 -10.20 -7.45
N SER A 145 -5.59 -11.11 -8.37
CA SER A 145 -4.40 -11.95 -8.38
C SER A 145 -3.86 -12.09 -9.79
N ALA A 146 -2.56 -12.26 -9.90
CA ALA A 146 -1.86 -12.47 -11.17
C ALA A 146 -0.91 -13.66 -11.02
N GLU A 147 -0.93 -14.56 -11.99
CA GLU A 147 -0.03 -15.70 -12.10
C GLU A 147 0.88 -15.46 -13.30
N TYR A 148 2.18 -15.30 -13.06
CA TYR A 148 3.17 -15.05 -14.10
C TYR A 148 3.88 -16.34 -14.47
N THR A 149 4.08 -16.58 -15.75
CA THR A 149 4.86 -17.72 -16.25
C THR A 149 5.82 -17.23 -17.31
N VAL A 150 7.01 -17.82 -17.35
CA VAL A 150 8.05 -17.53 -18.35
C VAL A 150 8.20 -18.77 -19.23
N GLY A 151 8.05 -18.59 -20.53
CA GLY A 151 8.25 -19.65 -21.52
C GLY A 151 9.72 -19.99 -21.73
N ASP A 152 9.99 -21.10 -22.41
CA ASP A 152 11.36 -21.53 -22.75
C ASP A 152 12.10 -20.53 -23.68
N ASP A 153 11.32 -19.73 -24.42
CA ASP A 153 11.80 -18.62 -25.25
C ASP A 153 12.12 -17.35 -24.45
N GLY A 154 11.92 -17.39 -23.12
CA GLY A 154 12.09 -16.24 -22.22
C GLY A 154 10.91 -15.27 -22.21
N ALA A 155 9.84 -15.54 -22.95
CA ALA A 155 8.67 -14.67 -22.98
C ALA A 155 7.87 -14.79 -21.68
N MET A 156 7.65 -13.66 -21.00
CA MET A 156 6.79 -13.61 -19.82
C MET A 156 5.33 -13.39 -20.25
N VAL A 157 4.44 -14.18 -19.67
CA VAL A 157 2.99 -14.04 -19.81
C VAL A 157 2.34 -14.07 -18.43
N ALA A 158 1.13 -13.55 -18.31
CA ALA A 158 0.37 -13.63 -17.07
C ALA A 158 -1.11 -13.97 -17.31
N SER A 159 -1.70 -14.67 -16.35
CA SER A 159 -3.15 -14.78 -16.19
C SER A 159 -3.55 -14.01 -14.93
N SER A 160 -4.46 -13.05 -15.06
CA SER A 160 -4.95 -12.23 -13.95
C SER A 160 -6.44 -12.43 -13.74
N ARG A 161 -6.85 -12.50 -12.48
CA ARG A 161 -8.25 -12.56 -12.07
C ARG A 161 -8.59 -11.46 -11.10
N GLY A 162 -9.83 -10.99 -11.14
CA GLY A 162 -10.34 -10.05 -10.15
C GLY A 162 -11.82 -9.75 -10.34
N ARG A 163 -12.47 -9.28 -9.29
CA ARG A 163 -13.87 -8.84 -9.36
C ARG A 163 -13.95 -7.48 -10.05
N VAL A 164 -14.94 -7.30 -10.90
CA VAL A 164 -15.26 -6.02 -11.54
C VAL A 164 -16.78 -5.87 -11.64
N THR A 165 -17.28 -4.63 -11.52
CA THR A 165 -18.69 -4.31 -11.76
C THR A 165 -18.82 -3.59 -13.10
N LEU A 166 -19.48 -4.22 -14.05
CA LEU A 166 -19.77 -3.68 -15.38
C LEU A 166 -21.15 -3.00 -15.36
N PHE A 167 -21.29 -1.89 -16.09
CA PHE A 167 -22.54 -1.13 -16.23
C PHE A 167 -23.21 -0.72 -14.90
N GLY A 168 -22.46 -0.67 -13.81
CA GLY A 168 -22.94 -0.26 -12.48
C GLY A 168 -23.65 -1.35 -11.65
N PHE A 169 -24.07 -2.47 -12.25
CA PHE A 169 -24.82 -3.52 -11.53
C PHE A 169 -24.34 -4.95 -11.81
N TRP A 170 -23.59 -5.18 -12.89
CA TRP A 170 -23.24 -6.52 -13.32
C TRP A 170 -21.87 -6.94 -12.78
N VAL A 171 -21.88 -7.69 -11.67
CA VAL A 171 -20.65 -8.15 -11.00
C VAL A 171 -20.16 -9.43 -11.66
N VAL A 172 -18.92 -9.42 -12.15
CA VAL A 172 -18.26 -10.56 -12.76
C VAL A 172 -16.85 -10.75 -12.20
N CYS A 173 -16.33 -11.97 -12.32
CA CYS A 173 -14.91 -12.24 -12.14
C CYS A 173 -14.25 -12.17 -13.51
N ALA A 174 -13.47 -11.11 -13.75
CA ALA A 174 -12.73 -10.95 -14.99
C ALA A 174 -11.55 -11.94 -15.00
N ASP A 175 -11.36 -12.62 -16.14
CA ASP A 175 -10.18 -13.43 -16.43
C ASP A 175 -9.45 -12.79 -17.62
N MET A 176 -8.21 -12.38 -17.35
CA MET A 176 -7.38 -11.56 -18.23
C MET A 176 -6.11 -12.35 -18.55
N ALA A 177 -5.69 -12.32 -19.81
CA ALA A 177 -4.40 -12.82 -20.24
C ALA A 177 -3.52 -11.63 -20.67
N ALA A 178 -2.23 -11.69 -20.40
CA ALA A 178 -1.28 -10.68 -20.83
C ALA A 178 0.03 -11.30 -21.31
N GLN A 179 0.67 -10.63 -22.28
CA GLN A 179 2.03 -10.89 -22.72
C GLN A 179 2.88 -9.63 -22.51
N TYR A 180 4.14 -9.82 -22.10
CA TYR A 180 5.06 -8.74 -21.79
C TYR A 180 6.20 -8.72 -22.80
N SER A 181 6.55 -7.52 -23.27
CA SER A 181 7.77 -7.26 -24.03
C SER A 181 8.65 -6.26 -23.30
N VAL A 182 9.96 -6.36 -23.51
CA VAL A 182 10.97 -5.44 -22.96
C VAL A 182 11.42 -4.52 -24.10
N PRO A 183 10.97 -3.25 -24.16
CA PRO A 183 11.36 -2.34 -25.24
C PRO A 183 12.84 -1.98 -25.20
N ASP A 184 13.43 -1.88 -24.01
CA ASP A 184 14.84 -1.56 -23.79
C ASP A 184 15.50 -2.62 -22.88
N PRO A 185 16.41 -3.46 -23.41
CA PRO A 185 17.11 -4.48 -22.63
C PRO A 185 17.98 -3.93 -21.48
N VAL A 186 18.37 -2.64 -21.52
CA VAL A 186 19.16 -2.01 -20.45
C VAL A 186 18.28 -1.73 -19.22
N THR A 187 16.97 -1.60 -19.41
CA THR A 187 16.00 -1.34 -18.35
C THR A 187 14.90 -2.41 -18.31
N PRO A 188 15.25 -3.68 -18.00
CA PRO A 188 14.32 -4.81 -18.09
C PRO A 188 13.09 -4.70 -17.17
N GLY A 189 13.15 -3.84 -16.14
CA GLY A 189 12.01 -3.52 -15.28
C GLY A 189 10.94 -2.64 -15.94
N LYS A 190 11.23 -2.00 -17.10
CA LYS A 190 10.27 -1.23 -17.91
C LYS A 190 9.75 -2.12 -19.03
N MET A 191 8.61 -2.77 -18.82
CA MET A 191 7.97 -3.60 -19.83
C MET A 191 6.79 -2.90 -20.47
N PHE A 192 6.36 -3.41 -21.62
CA PHE A 192 5.07 -3.13 -22.23
C PHE A 192 4.18 -4.36 -22.11
N MET A 193 2.96 -4.17 -21.61
CA MET A 193 1.99 -5.23 -21.39
C MET A 193 0.89 -5.14 -22.43
N ASN A 194 0.74 -6.19 -23.24
CA ASN A 194 -0.42 -6.36 -24.10
C ASN A 194 -1.41 -7.31 -23.40
N TYR A 195 -2.61 -6.83 -23.10
CA TYR A 195 -3.60 -7.55 -22.30
C TYR A 195 -4.90 -7.78 -23.08
N GLN A 196 -5.56 -8.89 -22.78
CA GLN A 196 -6.82 -9.28 -23.40
C GLN A 196 -7.78 -9.97 -22.44
N GLY A 197 -9.05 -9.65 -22.60
CA GLY A 197 -10.18 -10.38 -22.07
C GLY A 197 -10.34 -11.76 -22.64
N LEU A 198 -10.44 -12.78 -21.77
CA LEU A 198 -10.84 -14.12 -22.22
C LEU A 198 -12.32 -14.16 -22.62
N ALA A 199 -13.13 -13.22 -22.14
CA ALA A 199 -14.50 -13.02 -22.58
C ALA A 199 -14.62 -11.74 -23.42
N SER A 200 -15.45 -11.76 -24.47
CA SER A 200 -15.57 -10.67 -25.45
C SER A 200 -16.07 -9.34 -24.88
N TYR A 201 -16.70 -9.36 -23.71
CA TYR A 201 -17.16 -8.16 -23.00
C TYR A 201 -16.08 -7.54 -22.10
N LEU A 202 -14.91 -8.17 -21.97
CA LEU A 202 -13.78 -7.65 -21.21
C LEU A 202 -12.83 -6.88 -22.14
N SER A 203 -12.18 -5.86 -21.60
CA SER A 203 -11.29 -4.99 -22.37
C SER A 203 -10.02 -5.71 -22.83
N SER A 204 -9.51 -5.27 -23.98
CA SER A 204 -8.16 -5.57 -24.48
C SER A 204 -7.43 -4.26 -24.78
N GLY A 205 -6.11 -4.26 -24.67
CA GLY A 205 -5.31 -3.06 -24.90
C GLY A 205 -3.83 -3.27 -24.62
N GLY A 206 -3.08 -2.17 -24.63
CA GLY A 206 -1.67 -2.16 -24.26
C GLY A 206 -1.39 -1.06 -23.26
N ASP A 207 -0.67 -1.37 -22.20
CA ASP A 207 -0.26 -0.44 -21.15
C ASP A 207 1.22 -0.62 -20.85
N ASN A 208 1.90 0.45 -20.41
CA ASN A 208 3.20 0.32 -19.77
C ASN A 208 3.06 -0.54 -18.50
N TYR A 209 4.04 -1.38 -18.23
CA TYR A 209 4.09 -2.20 -17.04
C TYR A 209 5.50 -2.12 -16.45
N TRP A 210 5.67 -1.20 -15.50
CA TRP A 210 6.95 -0.98 -14.85
C TRP A 210 6.96 -1.65 -13.50
N VAL A 211 8.00 -2.44 -13.22
CA VAL A 211 8.27 -2.98 -11.89
C VAL A 211 9.14 -1.98 -11.16
N ILE A 212 8.52 -1.14 -10.33
CA ILE A 212 9.21 -0.09 -9.55
C ILE A 212 10.21 -0.73 -8.60
N ASP A 213 9.75 -1.72 -7.83
CA ASP A 213 10.61 -2.51 -6.97
C ASP A 213 9.98 -3.86 -6.67
N THR A 214 10.81 -4.84 -6.34
CA THR A 214 10.40 -6.16 -5.87
C THR A 214 11.59 -6.86 -5.21
N ASP A 215 11.32 -7.64 -4.17
CA ASP A 215 12.26 -8.62 -3.65
C ASP A 215 12.00 -10.04 -4.18
N TYR A 216 11.08 -10.18 -5.14
CA TYR A 216 10.61 -11.42 -5.77
C TYR A 216 9.82 -12.36 -4.84
N ASP A 217 10.16 -12.38 -3.56
CA ASP A 217 9.72 -13.39 -2.61
C ASP A 217 8.62 -12.90 -1.66
N ASN A 218 8.43 -11.58 -1.49
CA ASN A 218 7.45 -11.04 -0.55
C ASN A 218 6.55 -9.97 -1.16
N TYR A 219 7.11 -9.04 -1.95
CA TYR A 219 6.38 -7.91 -2.51
C TYR A 219 6.83 -7.53 -3.92
N ALA A 220 5.93 -6.88 -4.64
CA ALA A 220 6.25 -6.18 -5.87
C ALA A 220 5.37 -4.94 -5.99
N ILE A 221 5.93 -3.88 -6.58
CA ILE A 221 5.23 -2.62 -6.82
C ILE A 221 5.26 -2.38 -8.32
N THR A 222 4.09 -2.34 -8.92
CA THR A 222 3.94 -2.06 -10.34
C THR A 222 3.41 -0.66 -10.55
N TYR A 223 3.76 -0.08 -11.69
CA TYR A 223 3.33 1.25 -12.09
C TYR A 223 3.07 1.27 -13.60
N ALA A 224 2.05 2.03 -13.97
CA ALA A 224 1.70 2.32 -15.35
C ALA A 224 1.19 3.76 -15.44
N CYS A 225 1.68 4.51 -16.42
CA CYS A 225 1.11 5.79 -16.81
C CYS A 225 0.52 5.66 -18.21
N ARG A 226 -0.76 6.00 -18.36
CA ARG A 226 -1.53 5.98 -19.61
C ARG A 226 -1.43 7.30 -20.35
N THR A 227 -1.53 8.41 -19.61
CA THR A 227 -1.48 9.76 -20.17
C THR A 227 -0.51 10.61 -19.36
N LEU A 228 0.39 11.29 -20.06
CA LEU A 228 1.33 12.26 -19.48
C LEU A 228 0.78 13.68 -19.64
N LYS A 229 1.08 14.53 -18.67
CA LYS A 229 0.91 15.99 -18.78
C LYS A 229 2.05 16.60 -19.60
N GLU A 230 1.91 17.86 -19.96
CA GLU A 230 2.94 18.62 -20.69
C GLU A 230 4.27 18.73 -19.93
N ASP A 231 4.22 18.72 -18.59
CA ASP A 231 5.41 18.75 -17.74
C ASP A 231 6.11 17.39 -17.58
N GLY A 232 5.57 16.33 -18.20
CA GLY A 232 6.08 14.96 -18.11
C GLY A 232 5.63 14.18 -16.86
N SER A 233 4.82 14.79 -15.99
CA SER A 233 4.18 14.09 -14.88
C SER A 233 3.00 13.24 -15.35
N CYS A 234 2.59 12.27 -14.53
CA CYS A 234 1.46 11.40 -14.90
C CYS A 234 0.12 12.10 -14.66
N GLU A 235 -0.75 12.09 -15.67
CA GLU A 235 -2.13 12.54 -15.57
C GLU A 235 -3.05 11.39 -15.16
N ASP A 236 -3.07 10.34 -15.97
CA ASP A 236 -3.81 9.11 -15.71
C ASP A 236 -2.85 7.93 -15.63
N GLY A 237 -2.84 7.25 -14.48
CA GLY A 237 -1.95 6.15 -14.20
C GLY A 237 -2.46 5.30 -13.05
N TYR A 238 -1.96 4.08 -12.96
CA TYR A 238 -2.33 3.14 -11.92
C TYR A 238 -1.10 2.43 -11.39
N ALA A 239 -1.23 1.91 -10.17
CA ALA A 239 -0.17 1.16 -9.53
C ALA A 239 -0.77 0.08 -8.65
N ILE A 240 -0.10 -1.07 -8.56
CA ILE A 240 -0.54 -2.20 -7.74
C ILE A 240 0.62 -2.64 -6.86
N VAL A 241 0.33 -2.81 -5.57
CA VAL A 241 1.26 -3.43 -4.62
C VAL A 241 0.84 -4.88 -4.43
N PHE A 242 1.66 -5.78 -4.95
CA PHE A 242 1.48 -7.21 -4.87
C PHE A 242 2.21 -7.81 -3.68
N SER A 243 1.69 -8.93 -3.17
CA SER A 243 2.34 -9.79 -2.17
C SER A 243 2.29 -11.25 -2.60
N ARG A 244 3.30 -12.03 -2.19
CA ARG A 244 3.23 -13.50 -2.23
C ARG A 244 2.25 -14.06 -1.18
N ASN A 245 1.93 -13.31 -0.13
CA ASN A 245 1.04 -13.72 0.95
C ASN A 245 -0.24 -12.86 0.96
N PRO A 246 -1.44 -13.44 0.74
CA PRO A 246 -2.69 -12.68 0.70
C PRO A 246 -3.09 -12.09 2.05
N ARG A 247 -2.40 -12.44 3.14
CA ARG A 247 -2.73 -11.99 4.51
C ARG A 247 -2.13 -10.63 4.88
N GLY A 248 -1.23 -10.06 4.07
CA GLY A 248 -0.59 -8.79 4.39
C GLY A 248 0.93 -8.78 4.24
N PHE A 249 1.49 -7.59 4.45
CA PHE A 249 2.92 -7.32 4.43
C PHE A 249 3.54 -7.33 5.83
N SER A 250 4.82 -7.68 5.91
CA SER A 250 5.62 -7.47 7.12
C SER A 250 5.80 -5.96 7.41
N PRO A 251 6.08 -5.53 8.65
CA PRO A 251 6.36 -4.13 8.95
C PRO A 251 7.53 -3.54 8.16
N ALA A 252 8.56 -4.35 7.86
CA ALA A 252 9.69 -3.92 7.03
C ALA A 252 9.26 -3.64 5.59
N THR A 253 8.51 -4.56 4.99
CA THR A 253 7.94 -4.42 3.65
C THR A 253 7.02 -3.20 3.54
N GLN A 254 6.19 -2.94 4.56
CA GLN A 254 5.31 -1.77 4.57
C GLN A 254 6.08 -0.44 4.51
N ARG A 255 7.26 -0.35 5.15
CA ARG A 255 8.11 0.84 5.07
C ARG A 255 8.65 1.05 3.67
N VAL A 256 9.13 -0.03 3.03
CA VAL A 256 9.62 0.03 1.64
C VAL A 256 8.50 0.41 0.69
N VAL A 257 7.32 -0.22 0.82
CA VAL A 257 6.15 0.12 0.00
C VAL A 257 5.81 1.60 0.14
N ARG A 258 5.72 2.13 1.37
CA ARG A 258 5.42 3.54 1.59
C ARG A 258 6.47 4.46 0.95
N GLN A 259 7.76 4.16 1.14
CA GLN A 259 8.84 4.93 0.53
C GLN A 259 8.71 4.94 -0.99
N LYS A 260 8.47 3.78 -1.62
CA LYS A 260 8.31 3.68 -3.08
C LYS A 260 7.05 4.36 -3.59
N GLN A 261 5.97 4.42 -2.81
CA GLN A 261 4.78 5.21 -3.13
C GLN A 261 5.07 6.72 -3.14
N GLU A 262 5.94 7.19 -2.23
CA GLU A 262 6.40 8.58 -2.19
C GLU A 262 7.31 8.89 -3.41
N GLU A 263 8.25 7.99 -3.74
CA GLU A 263 9.17 8.13 -4.89
C GLU A 263 8.46 8.21 -6.26
N ILE A 264 7.28 7.58 -6.40
CA ILE A 264 6.46 7.64 -7.64
C ILE A 264 5.32 8.67 -7.57
N CYS A 265 5.33 9.56 -6.56
CA CYS A 265 4.34 10.62 -6.37
C CYS A 265 2.87 10.13 -6.25
N MET A 266 2.65 8.93 -5.69
CA MET A 266 1.32 8.34 -5.47
C MET A 266 1.02 8.05 -3.98
N ALA A 267 1.85 8.54 -3.07
CA ALA A 267 1.62 8.41 -1.64
C ALA A 267 0.23 8.94 -1.24
N GLY A 268 -0.47 8.18 -0.40
CA GLY A 268 -1.83 8.52 0.06
C GLY A 268 -2.95 8.26 -0.95
N GLN A 269 -2.65 7.84 -2.18
CA GLN A 269 -3.66 7.54 -3.21
C GLN A 269 -4.01 6.04 -3.31
N PHE A 270 -3.26 5.18 -2.61
CA PHE A 270 -3.50 3.75 -2.61
C PHE A 270 -4.65 3.36 -1.69
N GLN A 271 -5.54 2.52 -2.19
CA GLN A 271 -6.62 1.88 -1.45
C GLN A 271 -6.33 0.40 -1.24
N PRO A 272 -6.77 -0.20 -0.12
CA PRO A 272 -6.59 -1.62 0.14
C PRO A 272 -7.40 -2.48 -0.84
N VAL A 273 -6.83 -3.62 -1.23
CA VAL A 273 -7.48 -4.62 -2.08
C VAL A 273 -7.79 -5.84 -1.23
N LEU A 274 -9.07 -6.15 -1.07
CA LEU A 274 -9.51 -7.29 -0.26
C LEU A 274 -9.24 -8.61 -0.99
N GLN A 275 -8.71 -9.59 -0.24
CA GLN A 275 -8.46 -10.95 -0.71
C GLN A 275 -9.35 -11.92 0.08
N SER A 276 -10.27 -12.59 -0.60
CA SER A 276 -11.10 -13.65 -0.02
C SER A 276 -10.28 -14.94 0.08
N VAL A 277 -9.71 -15.17 1.26
CA VAL A 277 -9.03 -16.43 1.55
C VAL A 277 -10.09 -17.46 1.92
N SER A 278 -10.54 -18.26 0.95
CA SER A 278 -11.43 -19.38 1.22
C SER A 278 -10.77 -20.33 2.22
N LYS A 279 -11.19 -20.29 3.49
CA LYS A 279 -10.89 -21.37 4.43
C LYS A 279 -11.59 -22.61 3.89
N ILE A 280 -10.84 -23.52 3.28
CA ILE A 280 -11.32 -24.89 3.05
C ILE A 280 -11.43 -25.52 4.44
N THR A 281 -12.55 -25.31 5.12
CA THR A 281 -12.94 -26.16 6.23
C THR A 281 -13.32 -27.49 5.60
N VAL A 282 -12.39 -28.44 5.57
CA VAL A 282 -12.71 -29.83 5.29
C VAL A 282 -13.61 -30.29 6.43
N ILE A 283 -14.93 -30.17 6.25
CA ILE A 283 -15.90 -30.86 7.10
C ILE A 283 -15.68 -32.34 6.80
N LYS A 284 -14.83 -33.01 7.60
CA LYS A 284 -14.80 -34.47 7.64
C LYS A 284 -16.16 -34.89 8.19
N ASN A 285 -17.11 -35.17 7.30
CA ASN A 285 -18.29 -35.94 7.62
C ASN A 285 -17.82 -37.35 7.99
N VAL A 286 -17.51 -37.56 9.27
CA VAL A 286 -17.42 -38.89 9.84
C VAL A 286 -18.87 -39.35 10.04
N MET A 287 -19.42 -40.02 9.03
CA MET A 287 -20.64 -40.80 9.22
C MET A 287 -20.33 -41.90 10.24
N PRO A 288 -21.07 -42.01 11.35
CA PRO A 288 -20.97 -43.18 12.22
C PRO A 288 -21.63 -44.35 11.50
N ILE A 289 -20.83 -45.37 11.18
CA ILE A 289 -21.33 -46.68 10.77
C ILE A 289 -22.02 -47.28 12.00
N LEU A 290 -23.36 -47.25 12.02
CA LEU A 290 -24.14 -48.05 12.97
C LEU A 290 -23.99 -49.52 12.55
N VAL A 291 -23.12 -50.25 13.26
CA VAL A 291 -23.14 -51.70 13.25
C VAL A 291 -24.33 -52.15 14.09
N SER A 292 -25.40 -52.58 13.42
CA SER A 292 -26.49 -53.30 14.07
C SER A 292 -26.04 -54.73 14.33
N SER A 293 -25.63 -55.03 15.56
CA SER A 293 -25.51 -56.39 16.06
C SER A 293 -26.62 -56.67 17.06
N ARG A 294 -27.60 -57.48 16.68
CA ARG A 294 -28.29 -58.35 17.62
C ARG A 294 -28.94 -59.55 16.92
N THR A 295 -28.40 -60.71 17.27
CA THR A 295 -28.97 -62.06 17.28
C THR A 295 -30.31 -62.11 18.00
#